data_AF-A0A833GTH5-F1
#
_entry.id   AF-A0A833GTH5-F1
#
_cell.length_a   1.000
_cell.length_b   1.000
_cell.length_c   1.000
_cell.angle_alpha   90.00
_cell.angle_beta   90.00
_cell.angle_gamma   90.00
#
_symmetry.space_group_name_H-M   'P 1'
#
loop_
_entity.id
_entity.type
_entity.pdbx_description
1 polymer ?
#
loop_
_entity_poly.entity_id
_entity_poly.type
_entity_poly.pdbx_seq_one_letter_code
_entity_poly.pdbx_strand_id
1 'polypeptide(L)'
;MGQAKKRGSHEQRVLAAKARTDALRPASIICNDCKSEITEIVDLNIRGMEGIEAAFAGHCHKCNSDTYAVKGQPDSVEALMMALTEANGNEPLLGIQ
;
A
#
# COMPACT_ATOMS: atom_id res chain seq x y z
N MET A 1 -32.40 -16.42 -25.21
CA MET A 1 -31.08 -16.96 -24.80
C MET A 1 -30.07 -15.82 -24.84
N GLY A 2 -29.22 -15.67 -23.82
CA GLY A 2 -28.17 -14.64 -23.82
C GLY A 2 -27.99 -13.93 -22.47
N GLN A 3 -27.99 -14.67 -21.35
CA GLN A 3 -27.70 -14.11 -20.04
C GLN A 3 -26.24 -13.64 -20.01
N ALA A 4 -26.03 -12.33 -20.15
CA ALA A 4 -24.74 -11.70 -19.93
C ALA A 4 -24.30 -12.02 -18.50
N LYS A 5 -23.36 -12.97 -18.39
CA LYS A 5 -22.74 -13.39 -17.14
C LYS A 5 -22.30 -12.15 -16.36
N LYS A 6 -22.98 -11.90 -15.25
CA LYS A 6 -22.60 -10.94 -14.21
C LYS A 6 -21.16 -11.24 -13.78
N ARG A 7 -20.19 -10.64 -14.47
CA ARG A 7 -18.81 -10.50 -14.00
C ARG A 7 -18.92 -9.72 -12.68
N GLY A 8 -18.49 -10.32 -11.58
CA GLY A 8 -18.72 -9.85 -10.21
C GLY A 8 -18.68 -8.34 -10.08
N SER A 9 -19.71 -7.78 -9.43
CA SER A 9 -19.95 -6.36 -9.30
C SER A 9 -18.70 -5.63 -8.80
N HIS A 10 -18.46 -4.42 -9.30
CA HIS A 10 -17.35 -3.57 -8.89
C HIS A 10 -17.23 -3.48 -7.35
N GLU A 11 -18.36 -3.46 -6.63
CA GLU A 11 -18.41 -3.55 -5.16
C GLU A 11 -17.81 -4.82 -4.58
N GLN A 12 -18.02 -5.99 -5.19
CA GLN A 12 -17.41 -7.25 -4.72
C GLN A 12 -15.89 -7.24 -4.88
N ARG A 13 -15.35 -6.58 -5.91
CA ARG A 13 -13.90 -6.39 -6.06
C ARG A 13 -13.34 -5.44 -5.01
N VAL A 14 -14.04 -4.34 -4.72
CA VAL A 14 -13.62 -3.38 -3.69
C VAL A 14 -13.66 -3.99 -2.28
N LEU A 15 -14.70 -4.78 -1.98
CA LEU A 15 -14.83 -5.50 -0.71
C LEU A 15 -13.76 -6.60 -0.56
N ALA A 16 -13.50 -7.38 -1.61
CA ALA A 16 -12.45 -8.39 -1.59
C ALA A 16 -11.05 -7.77 -1.47
N ALA A 17 -10.81 -6.61 -2.10
CA ALA A 17 -9.56 -5.86 -1.95
C ALA A 17 -9.40 -5.39 -0.50
N LYS A 18 -10.42 -4.71 0.07
CA LYS A 18 -10.38 -4.27 1.48
C LYS A 18 -10.15 -5.41 2.47
N ALA A 19 -10.84 -6.56 2.29
CA ALA A 19 -10.68 -7.71 3.17
C ALA A 19 -9.27 -8.32 3.11
N ARG A 20 -8.63 -8.29 1.94
CA ARG A 20 -7.23 -8.72 1.77
C ARG A 20 -6.27 -7.71 2.38
N THR A 21 -6.51 -6.41 2.19
CA THR A 21 -5.70 -5.35 2.80
C THR A 21 -5.72 -5.43 4.31
N ASP A 22 -6.89 -5.60 4.94
CA ASP A 22 -7.01 -5.71 6.39
C ASP A 22 -6.25 -6.92 6.96
N ALA A 23 -6.33 -8.07 6.29
CA ALA A 23 -5.57 -9.26 6.67
C ALA A 23 -4.04 -9.11 6.51
N LEU A 24 -3.60 -8.11 5.74
CA LEU A 24 -2.19 -7.84 5.45
C LEU A 24 -1.62 -6.67 6.24
N ARG A 25 -2.43 -6.04 7.12
CA ARG A 25 -1.99 -4.90 7.94
C ARG A 25 -0.91 -5.34 8.93
N PRO A 26 0.33 -4.83 8.81
CA PRO A 26 1.36 -5.11 9.79
C PRO A 26 1.03 -4.42 11.12
N ALA A 27 1.36 -5.06 12.24
CA ALA A 27 1.18 -4.49 13.58
C ALA A 27 2.10 -3.29 13.82
N SER A 28 3.26 -3.27 13.17
CA SER A 28 4.22 -2.19 13.18
C SER A 28 4.97 -2.11 11.85
N ILE A 29 5.34 -0.89 11.44
CA ILE A 29 6.21 -0.64 10.28
C ILE A 29 7.59 -0.25 10.82
N ILE A 30 8.66 -0.86 10.30
CA ILE A 30 10.02 -0.44 10.66
C ILE A 30 10.42 0.71 9.75
N CYS A 31 10.82 1.84 10.34
CA CYS A 31 11.31 2.99 9.59
C CYS A 31 12.56 2.62 8.79
N ASN A 32 12.57 2.93 7.49
CA ASN A 32 13.71 2.60 6.63
C ASN A 32 14.97 3.42 6.96
N ASP A 33 14.79 4.60 7.53
CA ASP A 33 15.89 5.53 7.84
C ASP A 33 16.52 5.23 9.21
N CYS A 34 15.72 5.28 10.29
CA CYS A 34 16.23 5.13 11.66
C CYS A 34 15.96 3.76 12.30
N LYS A 35 15.35 2.82 11.56
CA LYS A 35 14.95 1.48 12.04
C LYS A 35 14.07 1.48 13.29
N SER A 36 13.42 2.61 13.58
CA SER A 36 12.48 2.69 14.69
C SER A 36 11.16 2.04 14.31
N GLU A 37 10.53 1.44 15.31
CA GLU A 37 9.19 0.89 15.16
C GLU A 37 8.16 2.02 15.09
N ILE A 38 7.39 2.05 14.00
CA ILE A 38 6.28 2.96 13.77
C ILE A 38 4.99 2.16 14.02
N THR A 39 4.31 2.50 15.11
CA THR A 39 2.99 1.95 15.47
C THR A 39 1.85 2.78 14.87
N GLU A 40 2.12 4.04 14.53
CA GLU A 40 1.17 4.97 13.90
C GLU A 40 1.12 4.72 12.40
N ILE A 41 0.30 3.73 12.03
CA ILE A 41 0.13 3.29 10.65
C ILE A 41 -1.25 3.73 10.14
N VAL A 42 -1.27 4.47 9.05
CA VAL A 42 -2.47 4.84 8.30
C VAL A 42 -2.64 3.95 7.08
N ASP A 43 -3.88 3.58 6.77
CA ASP A 43 -4.21 2.91 5.53
C ASP A 43 -4.21 3.90 4.36
N LEU A 44 -3.51 3.54 3.29
CA LEU A 44 -3.55 4.28 2.05
C LEU A 44 -4.68 3.75 1.17
N ASN A 45 -5.35 4.67 0.48
CA ASN A 45 -6.43 4.30 -0.41
C ASN A 45 -5.86 3.70 -1.71
N ILE A 46 -5.93 2.38 -1.83
CA ILE A 46 -5.45 1.63 -3.01
C ILE A 46 -6.48 1.52 -4.13
N ARG A 47 -7.60 2.25 -4.04
CA ARG A 47 -8.70 2.13 -5.00
C ARG A 47 -8.28 2.63 -6.37
N GLY A 48 -8.33 1.73 -7.36
CA GLY A 48 -7.94 2.03 -8.73
C GLY A 48 -6.49 1.70 -9.07
N MET A 49 -5.71 1.21 -8.10
CA MET A 49 -4.36 0.71 -8.34
C MET A 49 -4.42 -0.79 -8.65
N GLU A 50 -4.38 -1.14 -9.94
CA GLU A 50 -4.27 -2.54 -10.34
C GLU A 50 -2.92 -3.12 -9.90
N GLY A 51 -2.97 -4.32 -9.30
CA GLY A 51 -1.79 -5.03 -8.80
C GLY A 51 -1.34 -4.64 -7.39
N ILE A 52 -1.90 -3.61 -6.76
CA ILE A 52 -1.69 -3.32 -5.33
C ILE A 52 -2.75 -4.05 -4.50
N GLU A 53 -2.31 -4.85 -3.53
CA GLU A 53 -3.19 -5.61 -2.62
C GLU A 53 -3.41 -4.87 -1.29
N ALA A 54 -2.41 -4.15 -0.81
CA ALA A 54 -2.45 -3.37 0.41
C ALA A 54 -1.41 -2.25 0.36
N ALA A 55 -1.72 -1.08 0.92
CA ALA A 55 -0.73 -0.03 1.11
C ALA A 55 -0.96 0.65 2.46
N PHE A 56 0.12 0.84 3.18
CA PHE A 56 0.16 1.45 4.49
C PHE A 56 1.26 2.50 4.52
N ALA A 57 1.01 3.60 5.21
CA ALA A 57 2.03 4.61 5.47
C ALA A 57 2.19 4.76 6.98
N GLY A 58 3.41 4.94 7.43
CA GLY A 58 3.74 5.28 8.80
C GLY A 58 4.66 6.48 8.82
N HIS A 59 4.35 7.48 9.65
CA HIS A 59 5.22 8.62 9.86
C HIS A 59 6.16 8.35 11.03
N CYS A 60 7.47 8.48 10.83
CA CYS A 60 8.42 8.28 11.91
C CYS A 60 8.67 9.57 12.70
N HIS A 61 8.17 9.67 13.93
CA HIS A 61 8.43 10.83 14.79
C HIS A 61 9.90 11.01 15.24
N LYS A 62 10.78 10.03 15.00
CA LYS A 62 12.20 10.14 15.38
C LYS A 62 13.07 10.81 14.34
N CYS A 63 12.95 10.42 13.08
CA CYS A 63 13.71 11.00 11.97
C CYS A 63 12.85 11.92 11.09
N ASN A 64 11.55 12.02 11.37
CA ASN A 64 10.59 12.82 10.64
C ASN A 64 10.45 12.40 9.16
N SER A 65 10.73 11.12 8.87
CA SER A 65 10.61 10.52 7.54
C SER A 65 9.37 9.63 7.44
N ASP A 66 8.70 9.67 6.30
CA ASP A 66 7.57 8.81 5.98
C ASP A 66 8.08 7.46 5.46
N THR A 67 7.49 6.38 5.95
CA THR A 67 7.80 5.00 5.52
C THR A 67 6.54 4.33 5.00
N TYR A 68 6.63 3.76 3.81
CA TYR A 68 5.52 3.12 3.14
C TYR A 68 5.70 1.60 3.14
N ALA A 69 4.70 0.87 3.63
CA ALA A 69 4.62 -0.58 3.52
C ALA A 69 3.53 -0.93 2.50
N VAL A 70 3.95 -1.34 1.32
CA VAL A 70 3.04 -1.69 0.22
C VAL A 70 3.20 -3.18 -0.10
N LYS A 71 2.08 -3.87 -0.26
CA LYS A 71 2.03 -5.27 -0.67
C LYS A 71 1.22 -5.39 -1.96
N GLY A 72 1.80 -6.07 -2.94
CA GLY A 72 1.18 -6.27 -4.24
C GLY A 72 2.15 -6.90 -5.22
N GLN A 73 1.82 -6.81 -6.50
CA GLN A 73 2.72 -7.18 -7.57
C GLN A 73 3.95 -6.26 -7.59
N PRO A 74 5.16 -6.81 -7.78
CA PRO A 74 6.40 -6.03 -7.72
C PRO A 74 6.40 -4.86 -8.72
N ASP A 75 5.88 -5.07 -9.93
CA ASP A 75 5.75 -4.05 -10.97
C ASP A 75 4.86 -2.86 -10.52
N SER A 76 3.70 -3.16 -9.93
CA SER A 76 2.77 -2.15 -9.44
C SER A 76 3.30 -1.42 -8.20
N VAL A 77 3.98 -2.14 -7.30
CA VAL A 77 4.60 -1.57 -6.09
C VAL A 77 5.70 -0.60 -6.48
N GLU A 78 6.54 -0.97 -7.46
CA GLU A 78 7.58 -0.10 -8.00
C GLU A 78 7.00 1.17 -8.64
N ALA A 79 5.98 1.02 -9.50
CA ALA A 79 5.31 2.16 -10.12
C ALA A 79 4.70 3.13 -9.10
N LEU A 80 4.09 2.60 -8.03
CA LEU A 80 3.54 3.42 -6.94
C LEU A 80 4.65 4.16 -6.17
N MET A 81 5.74 3.47 -5.84
CA MET A 81 6.89 4.07 -5.16
C MET A 81 7.55 5.17 -6.00
N MET A 82 7.69 4.96 -7.31
CA MET A 82 8.19 5.99 -8.23
C MET A 82 7.28 7.22 -8.23
N ALA A 83 5.96 7.02 -8.38
CA ALA A 83 5.00 8.12 -8.34
C ALA A 83 5.02 8.87 -7.00
N LEU A 84 5.17 8.17 -5.87
CA LEU A 84 5.30 8.76 -4.55
C LEU A 84 6.60 9.57 -4.40
N THR A 85 7.70 9.08 -4.96
CA THR A 85 9.00 9.79 -5.00
C THR A 85 8.90 11.07 -5.79
N GLU A 86 8.31 11.00 -6.99
CA GLU A 86 8.12 12.16 -7.87
C GLU A 86 7.21 13.21 -7.21
N ALA A 87 6.17 12.77 -6.50
CA ALA A 87 5.24 13.65 -5.80
C ALA A 87 5.83 14.28 -4.52
N ASN A 88 6.68 13.55 -3.79
CA ASN A 88 7.29 14.02 -2.53
C ASN A 88 8.68 14.65 -2.71
N GLY A 89 9.28 14.58 -3.91
CA GLY A 89 10.61 15.13 -4.19
C GLY A 89 11.75 14.49 -3.39
N ASN A 90 11.51 13.33 -2.76
CA ASN A 90 12.46 12.65 -1.87
C ASN A 90 12.61 11.18 -2.28
N GLU A 91 13.85 10.67 -2.27
CA GLU A 91 14.25 9.36 -2.80
C GLU A 91 13.55 8.18 -2.07
N PRO A 92 13.04 7.15 -2.78
CA PRO A 92 12.36 6.04 -2.17
C PRO A 92 13.38 5.09 -1.55
N LEU A 93 13.46 5.07 -0.22
CA LEU A 93 14.25 4.09 0.51
C LEU A 93 13.43 2.80 0.62
N LEU A 94 13.76 1.82 -0.22
CA LEU A 94 13.15 0.49 -0.27
C LEU A 94 13.48 -0.32 0.98
N GLY A 95 12.48 -0.60 1.80
CA GLY A 95 12.49 -1.67 2.80
C GLY A 95 11.74 -2.88 2.26
N ILE A 96 12.40 -3.67 1.41
CA ILE A 96 11.85 -4.96 0.98
C ILE A 96 11.94 -5.89 2.20
N GLN A 97 10.80 -6.30 2.75
CA GLN A 97 10.73 -7.29 3.84
C GLN A 97 10.00 -8.53 3.37
#